data_AF-A0A8H4PVG4-F1
#
_entry.id   AF-A0A8H4PVG4-F1
#
_cell.length_a   1.000
_cell.length_b   1.000
_cell.length_c   1.000
_cell.angle_alpha   90.00
_cell.angle_beta   90.00
_cell.angle_gamma   90.00
#
_symmetry.space_group_name_H-M   'P 1'
#
loop_
_entity.id
_entity.type
_entity.pdbx_description
1 polymer ?
#
loop_
_entity_poly.entity_id
_entity_poly.type
_entity_poly.pdbx_seq_one_letter_code
_entity_poly.pdbx_strand_id
1 'polypeptide(L)'
;MVGMFLPVTFVDPTFAALGLVLVLVIFLILDLLRASQLPPLSKPIASFLAPYVDGRDFRGPVVISHIFLLIGCAIPLWLALATLTRSGTGCLAGWEVPTRDVSMVSGVICVGLGDAAASLIGRRYGHRKWLWGGGKSLEGSVAFAAAAFAGLTAASAWLRLGGWATTDEPMGPLVSARNAGVCASMASLTEAVLTGGNDNVIVPVVLWTCVKSLGV
;
A
#
# COMPACT_ATOMS: atom_id res chain seq x y z
N MET A 1 -1.93 -5.62 -10.02
CA MET A 1 -1.13 -4.71 -9.14
C MET A 1 -0.12 -5.48 -8.30
N VAL A 2 -0.54 -6.33 -7.36
CA VAL A 2 0.36 -7.06 -6.45
C VAL A 2 1.40 -7.90 -7.19
N GLY A 3 0.99 -8.72 -8.17
CA GLY A 3 1.92 -9.54 -8.95
C GLY A 3 2.91 -8.76 -9.81
N MET A 4 2.67 -7.46 -10.06
CA MET A 4 3.61 -6.59 -10.78
C MET A 4 4.57 -5.90 -9.81
N PHE A 5 4.06 -5.29 -8.73
CA PHE A 5 4.88 -4.50 -7.82
C PHE A 5 5.64 -5.36 -6.80
N LEU A 6 5.06 -6.42 -6.25
CA LEU A 6 5.69 -7.23 -5.20
C LEU A 6 7.07 -7.79 -5.63
N PRO A 7 7.22 -8.48 -6.78
CA PRO A 7 8.54 -9.00 -7.18
C PRO A 7 9.50 -7.89 -7.62
N VAL A 8 8.99 -6.88 -8.34
CA VAL A 8 9.82 -5.82 -8.96
C VAL A 8 10.39 -4.86 -7.93
N THR A 9 9.65 -4.55 -6.86
CA THR A 9 10.11 -3.64 -5.80
C THR A 9 11.40 -4.12 -5.13
N PHE A 10 11.64 -5.44 -5.04
CA PHE A 10 12.88 -5.97 -4.45
C PHE A 10 14.08 -5.96 -5.40
N VAL A 11 13.82 -5.99 -6.71
CA VAL A 11 14.88 -5.93 -7.74
C VAL A 11 15.53 -4.55 -7.72
N ASP A 12 14.73 -3.50 -7.85
CA ASP A 12 15.19 -2.11 -7.82
C ASP A 12 14.15 -1.22 -7.09
N PRO A 13 14.28 -1.06 -5.76
CA PRO A 13 13.32 -0.29 -4.98
C PRO A 13 13.40 1.21 -5.26
N THR A 14 14.56 1.74 -5.64
CA THR A 14 14.73 3.17 -5.92
C THR A 14 14.11 3.55 -7.25
N PHE A 15 14.25 2.70 -8.27
CA PHE A 15 13.55 2.87 -9.54
C PHE A 15 12.03 2.76 -9.37
N ALA A 16 11.55 1.78 -8.60
CA ALA A 16 10.13 1.65 -8.29
C ALA A 16 9.59 2.90 -7.57
N ALA A 17 10.33 3.43 -6.59
CA ALA A 17 9.96 4.66 -5.89
C ALA A 17 9.95 5.89 -6.82
N LEU A 18 10.93 6.02 -7.71
CA LEU A 18 10.96 7.08 -8.73
C LEU A 18 9.74 6.99 -9.64
N GLY A 19 9.42 5.80 -10.15
CA GLY A 19 8.24 5.57 -10.99
C GLY A 19 6.94 5.97 -10.29
N LEU A 20 6.78 5.61 -9.02
CA LEU A 20 5.60 5.99 -8.21
C LEU A 20 5.51 7.50 -8.00
N VAL A 21 6.63 8.19 -7.76
CA VAL A 21 6.66 9.67 -7.66
C VAL A 21 6.30 10.31 -9.00
N LEU A 22 6.86 9.85 -10.12
CA LEU A 22 6.54 10.38 -11.45
C LEU A 22 5.06 10.23 -11.78
N VAL A 23 4.47 9.05 -11.53
CA VAL A 23 3.04 8.82 -11.75
C VAL A 23 2.19 9.69 -10.81
N LEU A 24 2.60 9.88 -9.56
CA LEU A 24 1.91 10.78 -8.63
C LEU A 24 1.93 12.22 -9.14
N VAL A 25 3.08 12.71 -9.61
CA VAL A 25 3.21 14.06 -10.19
C VAL A 25 2.31 14.21 -11.42
N ILE A 26 2.27 13.21 -12.30
CA ILE A 26 1.38 13.22 -13.46
C ILE A 26 -0.09 13.30 -13.01
N PHE A 27 -0.51 12.49 -12.03
CA PHE A 27 -1.88 12.53 -11.51
C PHE A 27 -2.22 13.87 -10.87
N LEU A 28 -1.30 14.47 -10.11
CA LEU A 28 -1.49 15.80 -9.52
C LEU A 28 -1.60 16.90 -10.60
N ILE A 29 -0.79 16.84 -11.66
CA ILE A 29 -0.88 17.78 -12.78
C ILE A 29 -2.21 17.61 -13.51
N LEU A 30 -2.61 16.38 -13.83
CA LEU A 30 -3.88 16.11 -14.51
C LEU A 30 -5.08 16.58 -13.67
N ASP A 31 -5.04 16.36 -12.37
CA ASP A 31 -6.09 16.82 -11.46
C ASP A 31 -6.10 18.35 -11.36
N LEU A 32 -4.93 19.01 -11.29
CA LEU A 32 -4.81 20.46 -11.29
C LEU A 32 -5.36 21.10 -12.58
N LEU A 33 -5.04 20.51 -13.74
CA LEU A 33 -5.54 20.95 -15.05
C LEU A 33 -7.07 20.81 -15.13
N ARG A 34 -7.61 19.71 -14.59
CA ARG A 34 -9.06 19.49 -14.51
C ARG A 34 -9.73 20.49 -13.57
N ALA A 35 -9.17 20.68 -12.36
CA ALA A 35 -9.71 21.55 -11.32
C ALA A 35 -9.66 23.03 -11.71
N SER A 36 -8.61 23.45 -12.42
CA SER A 36 -8.46 24.82 -12.96
C SER A 36 -9.38 25.10 -14.16
N GLN A 37 -10.17 24.11 -14.60
CA GLN A 37 -11.11 24.19 -15.72
C GLN A 37 -10.49 24.70 -17.05
N LEU A 38 -9.17 24.54 -17.24
CA LEU A 38 -8.46 25.07 -18.41
C LEU A 38 -9.02 24.47 -19.73
N PRO A 39 -9.66 25.27 -20.60
CA PRO A 39 -10.00 24.84 -21.96
C PRO A 39 -8.69 24.69 -22.77
N PRO A 40 -8.48 23.69 -23.64
CA PRO A 40 -9.38 22.64 -24.13
C PRO A 40 -9.27 21.27 -23.40
N LEU A 41 -8.37 21.14 -22.41
CA LEU A 41 -7.99 19.84 -21.84
C LEU A 41 -8.90 19.37 -20.69
N SER A 42 -9.58 20.28 -19.99
CA SER A 42 -10.36 19.93 -18.79
C SER A 42 -11.53 18.97 -19.06
N LYS A 43 -12.28 19.17 -20.16
CA LYS A 43 -13.45 18.35 -20.54
C LYS A 43 -13.11 16.89 -20.88
N PRO A 44 -12.13 16.58 -21.77
CA PRO A 44 -11.78 15.19 -22.06
C PRO A 44 -11.19 14.46 -20.85
N ILE A 45 -10.44 15.16 -20.00
CA ILE A 45 -9.89 14.58 -18.76
C ILE A 45 -11.03 14.25 -17.78
N ALA A 46 -11.97 15.16 -17.59
CA ALA A 46 -13.11 14.93 -16.71
C ALA A 46 -14.00 13.77 -17.18
N SER A 47 -14.27 13.65 -18.49
CA SER A 47 -15.05 12.53 -19.02
C SER A 47 -14.33 11.19 -18.89
N PHE A 48 -13.00 11.17 -19.07
CA PHE A 48 -12.19 9.96 -18.88
C PHE A 48 -12.15 9.51 -17.41
N LEU A 49 -12.08 10.46 -16.47
CA LEU A 49 -12.02 10.16 -15.03
C LEU A 49 -13.38 9.82 -14.42
N ALA A 50 -14.49 10.29 -15.01
CA ALA A 50 -15.84 10.14 -14.47
C ALA A 50 -16.23 8.71 -14.01
N PRO A 51 -15.88 7.62 -14.75
CA PRO A 51 -16.22 6.25 -14.32
C PRO A 51 -15.51 5.81 -13.04
N TYR A 52 -14.43 6.47 -12.68
CA TYR A 52 -13.58 6.08 -11.56
C TYR A 52 -13.70 7.01 -10.35
N VAL A 53 -14.59 8.01 -10.42
CA VAL A 53 -14.91 8.90 -9.30
C VAL A 53 -15.80 8.14 -8.32
N ASP A 54 -15.41 8.11 -7.04
CA ASP A 54 -16.21 7.50 -5.97
C ASP A 54 -17.15 8.53 -5.33
N GLY A 55 -18.16 8.06 -4.61
CA GLY A 55 -19.08 8.88 -3.80
C GLY A 55 -18.37 9.85 -2.85
N ARG A 56 -17.14 9.52 -2.45
CA ARG A 56 -16.28 10.33 -1.56
C ARG A 56 -15.71 11.57 -2.26
N ASP A 57 -15.53 11.53 -3.57
CA ASP A 57 -14.88 12.57 -4.37
C ASP A 57 -15.82 13.74 -4.70
N PHE A 58 -17.15 13.56 -4.59
CA PHE A 58 -18.12 14.64 -4.81
C PHE A 58 -18.13 15.71 -3.71
N ARG A 59 -17.38 15.51 -2.61
CA ARG A 59 -17.28 16.46 -1.50
C ARG A 59 -16.21 17.54 -1.72
N GLY A 60 -15.43 17.47 -2.80
CA GLY A 60 -14.40 18.45 -3.13
C GLY A 60 -14.14 18.59 -4.63
N PRO A 61 -13.33 19.57 -5.06
CA PRO A 61 -13.00 19.82 -6.47
C PRO A 61 -11.97 18.84 -7.07
N VAL A 62 -11.30 18.03 -6.21
CA VAL A 62 -10.22 17.09 -6.54
C VAL A 62 -10.78 15.67 -6.53
N VAL A 63 -10.41 14.83 -7.51
CA VAL A 63 -10.79 13.41 -7.53
C VAL A 63 -9.68 12.66 -6.79
N ILE A 64 -9.94 12.33 -5.54
CA ILE A 64 -8.89 11.96 -4.60
C ILE A 64 -8.69 10.45 -4.54
N SER A 65 -9.67 9.64 -4.94
CA SER A 65 -9.61 8.17 -4.88
C SER A 65 -8.36 7.58 -5.53
N HIS A 66 -8.00 7.99 -6.75
CA HIS A 66 -6.82 7.47 -7.46
C HIS A 66 -5.50 7.90 -6.82
N ILE A 67 -5.44 9.16 -6.37
CA ILE A 67 -4.27 9.72 -5.69
C ILE A 67 -4.05 8.96 -4.38
N PHE A 68 -5.12 8.69 -3.64
CA PHE A 68 -5.04 7.96 -2.38
C PHE A 68 -4.69 6.48 -2.53
N LEU A 69 -5.19 5.80 -3.56
CA LEU A 69 -4.78 4.42 -3.86
C LEU A 69 -3.30 4.35 -4.22
N LEU A 70 -2.81 5.28 -5.04
CA LEU A 70 -1.40 5.37 -5.41
C LEU A 70 -0.52 5.67 -4.20
N ILE A 71 -0.89 6.69 -3.41
CA ILE A 71 -0.19 7.09 -2.19
C ILE A 71 -0.19 5.97 -1.15
N GLY A 72 -1.31 5.26 -0.98
CA GLY A 72 -1.43 4.11 -0.09
C GLY A 72 -0.42 3.00 -0.38
N CYS A 73 -0.14 2.79 -1.66
CA CYS A 73 0.86 1.81 -2.08
C CYS A 73 2.28 2.35 -2.01
N ALA A 74 2.47 3.65 -2.26
CA ALA A 74 3.79 4.27 -2.38
C ALA A 74 4.39 4.73 -1.05
N ILE A 75 3.60 5.21 -0.09
CA ILE A 75 4.09 5.71 1.21
C ILE A 75 4.94 4.65 1.93
N PRO A 76 4.50 3.39 2.10
CA PRO A 76 5.32 2.40 2.76
C PRO A 76 6.67 2.15 2.10
N LEU A 77 6.74 2.20 0.77
CA LEU A 77 8.01 2.09 0.05
C LEU A 77 8.91 3.31 0.33
N TRP A 78 8.36 4.52 0.27
CA TRP A 78 9.13 5.75 0.53
C TRP A 78 9.62 5.82 1.97
N LEU A 79 8.78 5.43 2.95
CA LEU A 79 9.15 5.35 4.35
C LEU A 79 10.22 4.27 4.58
N ALA A 80 10.08 3.09 3.96
CA ALA A 80 11.10 2.06 4.02
C ALA A 80 12.44 2.58 3.49
N LEU A 81 12.47 3.17 2.30
CA LEU A 81 13.66 3.77 1.70
C LEU A 81 14.28 4.91 2.52
N ALA A 82 13.46 5.66 3.26
CA ALA A 82 13.94 6.70 4.17
C ALA A 82 14.64 6.14 5.42
N THR A 83 14.31 4.90 5.82
CA THR A 83 14.95 4.23 6.97
C THR A 83 16.22 3.46 6.62
N LEU A 84 16.50 3.24 5.34
CA LEU A 84 17.62 2.40 4.89
C LEU A 84 18.89 3.22 4.68
N THR A 85 20.02 2.62 5.01
CA THR A 85 21.34 3.20 4.77
C THR A 85 21.66 3.16 3.27
N ARG A 86 22.29 4.22 2.78
CA ARG A 86 22.76 4.33 1.39
C ARG A 86 24.26 4.09 1.33
N SER A 87 24.72 3.42 0.28
CA SER A 87 26.10 2.94 0.21
C SER A 87 27.13 4.04 -0.11
N GLY A 88 26.74 5.24 -0.54
CA GLY A 88 27.71 6.30 -0.84
C GLY A 88 27.35 7.69 -0.35
N THR A 89 28.38 8.54 -0.40
CA THR A 89 28.41 9.89 0.20
C THR A 89 28.41 11.00 -0.86
N GLY A 90 28.37 10.65 -2.14
CA GLY A 90 28.39 11.59 -3.25
C GLY A 90 26.99 12.05 -3.67
N CYS A 91 26.89 13.25 -4.24
CA CYS A 91 25.63 13.76 -4.79
C CYS A 91 25.17 12.98 -6.04
N LEU A 92 26.10 12.45 -6.84
CA LEU A 92 25.84 11.73 -8.09
C LEU A 92 26.13 10.21 -8.01
N ALA A 93 26.64 9.71 -6.89
CA ALA A 93 27.05 8.32 -6.73
C ALA A 93 26.67 7.79 -5.35
N GLY A 94 26.27 6.50 -5.29
CA GLY A 94 25.94 5.84 -4.03
C GLY A 94 24.47 5.90 -3.61
N TRP A 95 23.56 6.11 -4.56
CA TRP A 95 22.10 5.99 -4.35
C TRP A 95 21.61 4.53 -4.24
N GLU A 96 22.54 3.57 -4.29
CA GLU A 96 22.24 2.15 -4.14
C GLU A 96 21.82 1.83 -2.71
N VAL A 97 20.80 0.97 -2.62
CA VAL A 97 20.23 0.49 -1.37
C VAL A 97 20.64 -0.98 -1.21
N PRO A 98 21.63 -1.29 -0.35
CA PRO A 98 22.20 -2.62 -0.26
C PRO A 98 21.27 -3.61 0.45
N THR A 99 20.36 -3.14 1.30
CA THR A 99 19.49 -3.98 2.12
C THR A 99 18.01 -3.83 1.74
N ARG A 100 17.25 -4.92 1.83
CA ARG A 100 15.83 -4.99 1.51
C ARG A 100 15.03 -5.37 2.75
N ASP A 101 13.76 -4.98 2.77
CA ASP A 101 12.87 -5.18 3.90
C ASP A 101 11.46 -5.48 3.39
N VAL A 102 10.76 -6.43 4.02
CA VAL A 102 9.36 -6.78 3.71
C VAL A 102 8.45 -5.56 3.84
N SER A 103 8.79 -4.61 4.72
CA SER A 103 8.05 -3.36 4.90
C SER A 103 7.89 -2.57 3.58
N MET A 104 8.82 -2.70 2.62
CA MET A 104 8.78 -2.02 1.32
C MET A 104 7.51 -2.31 0.50
N VAL A 105 6.92 -3.49 0.66
CA VAL A 105 5.76 -3.94 -0.12
C VAL A 105 4.46 -3.95 0.70
N SER A 106 4.49 -3.51 1.97
CA SER A 106 3.32 -3.54 2.84
C SER A 106 2.15 -2.72 2.30
N GLY A 107 2.42 -1.59 1.63
CA GLY A 107 1.37 -0.78 1.00
C GLY A 107 0.66 -1.50 -0.14
N VAL A 108 1.45 -2.15 -1.01
CA VAL A 108 0.93 -2.95 -2.13
C VAL A 108 0.13 -4.14 -1.61
N ILE A 109 0.59 -4.80 -0.53
CA ILE A 109 -0.13 -5.91 0.09
C ILE A 109 -1.43 -5.42 0.73
N CYS A 110 -1.38 -4.32 1.49
CA CYS A 110 -2.53 -3.77 2.20
C CYS A 110 -3.63 -3.34 1.23
N VAL A 111 -3.32 -2.43 0.30
CA VAL A 111 -4.29 -1.85 -0.63
C VAL A 111 -4.62 -2.84 -1.75
N GLY A 112 -3.61 -3.50 -2.31
CA GLY A 112 -3.77 -4.34 -3.50
C GLY A 112 -4.32 -5.74 -3.21
N LEU A 113 -4.03 -6.32 -2.05
CA LEU A 113 -4.45 -7.68 -1.69
C LEU A 113 -5.50 -7.65 -0.57
N GLY A 114 -5.20 -6.94 0.53
CA GLY A 114 -6.06 -6.85 1.70
C GLY A 114 -7.41 -6.22 1.39
N ASP A 115 -7.42 -4.95 0.97
CA ASP A 115 -8.66 -4.20 0.69
C ASP A 115 -9.50 -4.86 -0.42
N ALA A 116 -8.83 -5.37 -1.47
CA ALA A 116 -9.48 -6.13 -2.52
C ALA A 116 -10.17 -7.41 -2.00
N ALA A 117 -9.50 -8.19 -1.13
CA ALA A 117 -10.08 -9.38 -0.52
C ALA A 117 -11.23 -9.04 0.44
N ALA A 118 -11.06 -8.00 1.25
CA ALA A 118 -12.07 -7.49 2.17
C ALA A 118 -13.35 -7.08 1.43
N SER A 119 -13.21 -6.35 0.32
CA SER A 119 -14.32 -5.90 -0.51
C SER A 119 -14.98 -7.04 -1.30
N LEU A 120 -14.21 -8.00 -1.80
CA LEU A 120 -14.75 -9.16 -2.52
C LEU A 120 -15.57 -10.07 -1.58
N ILE A 121 -14.98 -10.45 -0.45
CA ILE A 121 -15.61 -11.36 0.51
C ILE A 121 -16.68 -10.64 1.31
N GLY A 122 -16.44 -9.40 1.74
CA GLY A 122 -17.40 -8.59 2.47
C GLY A 122 -18.66 -8.26 1.68
N ARG A 123 -18.58 -8.09 0.35
CA ARG A 123 -19.78 -7.92 -0.49
C ARG A 123 -20.57 -9.21 -0.67
N ARG A 124 -19.90 -10.36 -0.77
CA ARG A 124 -20.54 -11.64 -1.07
C ARG A 124 -21.05 -12.38 0.17
N TYR A 125 -20.35 -12.25 1.29
CA TYR A 125 -20.58 -13.04 2.52
C TYR A 125 -20.64 -12.18 3.79
N GLY A 126 -20.53 -10.85 3.69
CA GLY A 126 -20.43 -9.94 4.84
C GLY A 126 -21.75 -9.69 5.58
N HIS A 127 -22.37 -10.75 6.07
CA HIS A 127 -23.63 -10.70 6.82
C HIS A 127 -23.44 -10.18 8.25
N ARG A 128 -22.28 -10.42 8.89
CA ARG A 128 -22.02 -9.98 10.27
C ARG A 128 -21.25 -8.66 10.25
N LYS A 129 -21.96 -7.56 10.47
CA LYS A 129 -21.37 -6.22 10.51
C LYS A 129 -20.75 -5.91 11.87
N TRP A 130 -19.71 -5.07 11.88
CA TRP A 130 -19.13 -4.54 13.10
C TRP A 130 -20.14 -3.64 13.85
N LEU A 131 -20.11 -3.68 15.19
CA LEU A 131 -21.07 -2.98 16.06
C LEU A 131 -20.93 -1.44 16.02
N TRP A 132 -19.82 -0.92 15.54
CA TRP A 132 -19.41 0.49 15.68
C TRP A 132 -19.80 1.34 14.45
N GLY A 133 -20.67 0.83 13.58
CA GLY A 133 -21.07 1.49 12.33
C GLY A 133 -20.02 1.39 11.21
N GLY A 134 -20.33 1.88 10.01
CA GLY A 134 -19.36 1.96 8.89
C GLY A 134 -19.45 0.86 7.84
N GLY A 135 -20.42 -0.06 7.90
CA GLY A 135 -20.71 -1.02 6.83
C GLY A 135 -19.70 -2.17 6.64
N LYS A 136 -18.61 -2.17 7.41
CA LYS A 136 -17.58 -3.23 7.41
C LYS A 136 -18.08 -4.50 8.08
N SER A 137 -17.69 -5.65 7.54
CA SER A 137 -18.11 -6.99 7.98
C SER A 137 -16.96 -7.77 8.59
N LEU A 138 -17.26 -8.62 9.57
CA LEU A 138 -16.29 -9.56 10.16
C LEU A 138 -15.68 -10.48 9.11
N GLU A 139 -16.49 -10.98 8.17
CA GLU A 139 -16.02 -11.85 7.09
C GLU A 139 -15.02 -11.15 6.18
N GLY A 140 -15.26 -9.87 5.88
CA GLY A 140 -14.35 -9.00 5.14
C GLY A 140 -13.04 -8.74 5.91
N SER A 141 -13.11 -8.49 7.21
CA SER A 141 -11.91 -8.32 8.06
C SER A 141 -11.07 -9.59 8.11
N VAL A 142 -11.69 -10.77 8.27
CA VAL A 142 -10.97 -12.06 8.24
C VAL A 142 -10.31 -12.28 6.87
N ALA A 143 -11.00 -11.96 5.79
CA ALA A 143 -10.45 -12.01 4.43
C ALA A 143 -9.24 -11.09 4.26
N PHE A 144 -9.33 -9.84 4.74
CA PHE A 144 -8.21 -8.90 4.74
C PHE A 144 -7.00 -9.49 5.47
N ALA A 145 -7.20 -9.97 6.70
CA ALA A 145 -6.12 -10.49 7.54
C ALA A 145 -5.45 -11.71 6.89
N ALA A 146 -6.24 -12.64 6.33
CA ALA A 146 -5.72 -13.81 5.63
C ALA A 146 -4.92 -13.41 4.37
N ALA A 147 -5.44 -12.48 3.58
CA ALA A 147 -4.77 -11.94 2.40
C ALA A 147 -3.45 -11.24 2.76
N ALA A 148 -3.47 -10.34 3.75
CA ALA A 148 -2.27 -9.62 4.19
C ALA A 148 -1.21 -10.58 4.76
N PHE A 149 -1.62 -11.59 5.55
CA PHE A 149 -0.72 -12.62 6.05
C PHE A 149 -0.07 -13.42 4.91
N ALA A 150 -0.86 -13.87 3.93
CA ALA A 150 -0.34 -14.58 2.76
C ALA A 150 0.61 -13.69 1.93
N GLY A 151 0.29 -12.41 1.76
CA GLY A 151 1.13 -11.45 1.05
C GLY A 151 2.46 -11.20 1.75
N LEU A 152 2.46 -11.01 3.07
CA LEU A 152 3.67 -10.80 3.87
C LEU A 152 4.55 -12.04 3.88
N THR A 153 3.97 -13.22 4.11
CA THR A 153 4.73 -14.49 4.08
C THR A 153 5.31 -14.78 2.70
N ALA A 154 4.56 -14.50 1.63
CA ALA A 154 5.07 -14.60 0.26
C ALA A 154 6.21 -13.61 -0.02
N ALA A 155 6.11 -12.37 0.49
CA ALA A 155 7.17 -11.37 0.38
C ALA A 155 8.44 -11.78 1.15
N SER A 156 8.31 -12.27 2.39
CA SER A 156 9.43 -12.82 3.17
C SER A 156 10.07 -14.02 2.47
N ALA A 157 9.26 -14.92 1.90
CA ALA A 157 9.77 -16.06 1.15
C ALA A 157 10.50 -15.61 -0.13
N TRP A 158 9.96 -14.66 -0.86
CA TRP A 158 10.59 -14.10 -2.06
C TRP A 158 11.93 -13.45 -1.74
N LEU A 159 12.01 -12.64 -0.68
CA LEU A 159 13.26 -12.04 -0.21
C LEU A 159 14.35 -13.08 0.08
N ARG A 160 13.98 -14.18 0.75
CA ARG A 160 14.89 -15.29 1.05
C ARG A 160 15.33 -16.03 -0.22
N LEU A 161 14.39 -16.29 -1.13
CA LEU A 161 14.65 -17.02 -2.37
C LEU A 161 15.55 -16.25 -3.33
N GLY A 162 15.40 -14.94 -3.44
CA GLY A 162 16.29 -14.13 -4.28
C GLY A 162 17.58 -13.69 -3.61
N GLY A 163 17.84 -14.13 -2.37
CA GLY A 163 19.13 -13.93 -1.70
C GLY A 163 19.48 -12.47 -1.42
N TRP A 164 18.48 -11.59 -1.31
CA TRP A 164 18.71 -10.18 -1.00
C TRP A 164 19.15 -10.02 0.46
N ALA A 165 20.17 -9.19 0.69
CA ALA A 165 20.59 -8.84 2.05
C ALA A 165 19.43 -8.11 2.78
N THR A 166 19.10 -8.56 3.98
CA THR A 166 18.06 -7.94 4.83
C THR A 166 18.69 -7.01 5.87
N THR A 167 17.93 -6.00 6.32
CA THR A 167 18.38 -5.15 7.45
C THR A 167 18.43 -5.89 8.77
N ASP A 168 17.48 -6.80 8.98
CA ASP A 168 17.34 -7.54 10.23
C ASP A 168 17.99 -8.91 10.10
N GLU A 169 18.49 -9.42 11.24
CA GLU A 169 19.00 -10.78 11.36
C GLU A 169 17.94 -11.79 10.87
N PRO A 170 18.34 -12.80 10.08
CA PRO A 170 17.40 -13.74 9.47
C PRO A 170 16.60 -14.48 10.55
N MET A 171 15.35 -14.05 10.73
CA MET A 171 14.45 -14.67 11.70
C MET A 171 14.00 -16.06 11.22
N GLY A 172 13.83 -16.99 12.17
CA GLY A 172 13.23 -18.29 11.86
C GLY A 172 11.86 -18.13 11.15
N PRO A 173 11.53 -18.98 10.16
CA PRO A 173 10.31 -18.84 9.35
C PRO A 173 9.04 -18.83 10.21
N LEU A 174 9.03 -19.57 11.32
CA LEU A 174 7.90 -19.60 12.25
C LEU A 174 7.70 -18.26 12.97
N VAL A 175 8.80 -17.59 13.37
CA VAL A 175 8.73 -16.29 14.05
C VAL A 175 8.29 -15.20 13.08
N SER A 176 8.84 -15.21 11.86
CA SER A 176 8.41 -14.33 10.78
C SER A 176 6.93 -14.51 10.45
N ALA A 177 6.45 -15.75 10.31
CA ALA A 177 5.02 -16.02 10.10
C ALA A 177 4.16 -15.53 11.28
N ARG A 178 4.56 -15.81 12.53
CA ARG A 178 3.83 -15.30 13.70
C ARG A 178 3.73 -13.76 13.67
N ASN A 179 4.84 -13.08 13.41
CA ASN A 179 4.89 -11.62 13.33
C ASN A 179 4.02 -11.09 12.18
N ALA A 180 4.07 -11.72 11.00
CA ALA A 180 3.20 -11.41 9.87
C ALA A 180 1.71 -11.54 10.23
N GLY A 181 1.34 -12.56 11.00
CA GLY A 181 -0.02 -12.76 11.50
C GLY A 181 -0.47 -11.61 12.40
N VAL A 182 0.38 -11.20 13.35
CA VAL A 182 0.11 -10.06 14.23
C VAL A 182 -0.04 -8.76 13.42
N CYS A 183 0.87 -8.49 12.48
CA CYS A 183 0.79 -7.31 11.60
C CYS A 183 -0.51 -7.30 10.78
N ALA A 184 -0.86 -8.44 10.17
CA ALA A 184 -2.06 -8.58 9.34
C ALA A 184 -3.35 -8.40 10.15
N SER A 185 -3.42 -8.97 11.35
CA SER A 185 -4.55 -8.77 12.27
C SER A 185 -4.66 -7.31 12.72
N MET A 186 -3.54 -6.66 13.03
CA MET A 186 -3.55 -5.25 13.44
C MET A 186 -4.02 -4.33 12.31
N ALA A 187 -3.56 -4.55 11.08
CA ALA A 187 -4.02 -3.80 9.91
C ALA A 187 -5.52 -4.03 9.64
N SER A 188 -6.00 -5.28 9.72
CA SER A 188 -7.42 -5.60 9.59
C SER A 188 -8.29 -4.92 10.66
N LEU A 189 -7.83 -4.92 11.91
CA LEU A 189 -8.53 -4.24 13.00
C LEU A 189 -8.54 -2.72 12.77
N THR A 190 -7.42 -2.15 12.32
CA THR A 190 -7.32 -0.73 11.97
C THR A 190 -8.31 -0.37 10.88
N GLU A 191 -8.41 -1.20 9.83
CA GLU A 191 -9.41 -1.04 8.77
C GLU A 191 -10.83 -1.09 9.33
N ALA A 192 -11.14 -2.05 10.21
CA ALA A 192 -12.47 -2.21 10.80
C ALA A 192 -12.89 -1.03 11.69
N VAL A 193 -11.96 -0.47 12.47
CA VAL A 193 -12.21 0.63 13.42
C VAL A 193 -12.26 1.99 12.72
N LEU A 194 -11.54 2.14 11.61
CA LEU A 194 -11.49 3.40 10.88
C LEU A 194 -12.80 3.64 10.09
N THR A 195 -13.68 4.48 10.65
CA THR A 195 -15.01 4.79 10.09
C THR A 195 -15.11 6.13 9.37
N GLY A 196 -14.18 7.07 9.60
CA GLY A 196 -14.21 8.42 9.00
C GLY A 196 -12.92 8.89 8.33
N GLY A 197 -11.81 8.15 8.50
CA GLY A 197 -10.55 8.43 7.83
C GLY A 197 -10.41 7.68 6.51
N ASN A 198 -9.40 8.03 5.71
CA ASN A 198 -9.10 7.28 4.50
C ASN A 198 -8.30 6.01 4.83
N ASP A 199 -8.97 4.87 4.72
CA ASP A 199 -8.39 3.55 4.94
C ASP A 199 -7.28 3.21 3.95
N ASN A 200 -7.36 3.70 2.72
CA ASN A 200 -6.32 3.47 1.70
C ASN A 200 -4.99 4.15 2.03
N VAL A 201 -4.93 5.08 2.98
CA VAL A 201 -3.68 5.73 3.40
C VAL A 201 -3.28 5.29 4.80
N ILE A 202 -4.23 5.27 5.74
CA ILE A 202 -3.94 5.03 7.16
C ILE A 202 -3.57 3.56 7.41
N VAL A 203 -4.31 2.60 6.83
CA VAL A 203 -4.08 1.17 7.08
C VAL A 203 -2.72 0.71 6.54
N PRO A 204 -2.29 1.10 5.32
CA PRO A 204 -0.93 0.79 4.82
C PRO A 204 0.19 1.32 5.71
N VAL A 205 0.05 2.52 6.26
CA VAL A 205 1.05 3.13 7.14
C VAL A 205 1.13 2.34 8.46
N VAL A 206 -0.01 1.97 9.03
CA VAL A 206 -0.04 1.13 10.24
C VAL A 206 0.53 -0.26 9.97
N LEU A 207 0.24 -0.86 8.81
CA LEU A 207 0.84 -2.14 8.45
C LEU A 207 2.36 -2.01 8.30
N TRP A 208 2.85 -0.95 7.64
CA TRP A 208 4.26 -0.65 7.51
C TRP A 208 4.95 -0.51 8.87
N THR A 209 4.38 0.27 9.80
CA THR A 209 4.98 0.43 11.13
C THR A 209 5.02 -0.90 11.88
N CYS A 210 3.93 -1.68 11.87
CA CYS A 210 3.91 -2.99 12.51
C CYS A 210 4.95 -3.96 11.93
N VAL A 211 5.07 -4.03 10.60
CA VAL A 211 6.06 -4.90 9.93
C VAL A 211 7.47 -4.46 10.28
N LYS A 212 7.74 -3.15 10.22
CA LYS A 212 9.06 -2.58 10.53
C LYS A 212 9.45 -2.78 12.00
N SER A 213 8.50 -2.69 12.93
CA SER A 213 8.76 -2.83 14.37
C SER A 213 8.91 -4.27 14.83
N LEU A 214 8.13 -5.20 14.28
CA LEU A 214 8.15 -6.61 14.71
C LEU A 214 9.21 -7.43 13.97
N GLY A 215 9.62 -7.01 12.78
CA GLY A 215 10.47 -7.80 11.87
C GLY A 215 9.67 -8.96 11.28
N VAL A 216 9.53 -9.01 9.96
CA VAL A 216 8.78 -10.05 9.22
C VAL A 216 9.65 -10.60 8.11
#